data_AF-A0A449G7Z9-F1
#
_entry.id   AF-A0A449G7Z9-F1
#
_cell.length_a   1.000
_cell.length_b   1.000
_cell.length_c   1.000
_cell.angle_alpha   90.00
_cell.angle_beta   90.00
_cell.angle_gamma   90.00
#
_symmetry.space_group_name_H-M   'P 1'
#
loop_
_entity.id
_entity.type
_entity.pdbx_description
1 polymer ?
#
loop_
_entity_poly.entity_id
_entity_poly.type
_entity_poly.pdbx_seq_one_letter_code
_entity_poly.pdbx_strand_id
1 'polypeptide(L)'
;MILATALDTLAQIGNPTPEAPPVSDKILQLVRYLTWFVLLAGICAIIYAGGRFAWEKWTGGGLESPKMVAGAMIGGAVATSAGTIMNAVIG
;
A
#
# COMPACT_ATOMS: atom_id res chain seq x y z
N MET A 1 12.95 -12.09 -49.97
CA MET A 1 12.53 -10.69 -49.72
C MET A 1 11.22 -10.59 -48.94
N ILE A 2 10.22 -11.46 -49.16
CA ILE A 2 8.96 -11.47 -48.38
C ILE A 2 9.14 -11.81 -46.88
N LEU A 3 10.13 -12.62 -46.53
CA LEU A 3 10.40 -13.00 -45.13
C LEU A 3 10.98 -11.85 -44.29
N ALA A 4 11.77 -10.96 -44.91
CA ALA A 4 12.33 -9.78 -44.23
C ALA A 4 11.23 -8.75 -43.93
N THR A 5 10.34 -8.50 -44.89
CA THR A 5 9.20 -7.59 -44.71
C THR A 5 8.21 -8.06 -43.65
N ALA A 6 8.05 -9.38 -43.45
CA ALA A 6 7.19 -9.93 -42.39
C ALA A 6 7.77 -9.68 -40.99
N LEU A 7 9.10 -9.75 -40.84
CA LEU A 7 9.80 -9.45 -39.58
C LEU A 7 9.77 -7.94 -39.29
N ASP A 8 9.92 -7.09 -40.30
CA ASP A 8 9.80 -5.63 -40.16
C ASP A 8 8.39 -5.21 -39.70
N THR A 9 7.34 -5.89 -40.19
CA THR A 9 5.94 -5.57 -39.84
C THR A 9 5.61 -5.94 -38.39
N LEU A 10 6.16 -7.05 -37.87
CA LEU A 10 6.00 -7.45 -36.46
C LEU A 10 6.75 -6.52 -35.49
N ALA A 11 7.90 -5.99 -35.91
CA ALA A 11 8.68 -5.01 -35.16
C ALA A 11 8.07 -3.60 -35.17
N GLN A 12 7.10 -3.33 -36.05
CA GLN A 12 6.37 -2.06 -36.18
C GLN A 12 5.06 -2.00 -35.39
N ILE A 13 4.71 -3.03 -34.61
CA ILE A 13 3.78 -2.85 -33.48
C ILE A 13 4.56 -2.04 -32.45
N GLY A 14 4.61 -0.72 -32.69
CA GLY A 14 5.26 0.24 -31.84
C GLY A 14 4.77 0.02 -30.42
N ASN A 15 5.73 -0.16 -29.51
CA ASN A 15 5.50 -0.13 -28.08
C ASN A 15 4.60 1.08 -27.81
N PRO A 16 3.29 0.88 -27.53
CA PRO A 16 2.42 2.00 -27.28
C PRO A 16 3.05 2.72 -26.10
N THR A 17 3.51 3.96 -26.31
CA THR A 17 3.95 4.79 -25.20
C THR A 17 2.83 4.72 -24.16
N PRO A 18 3.12 4.29 -22.92
CA PRO A 18 2.08 4.14 -21.92
C PRO A 18 1.36 5.47 -21.73
N GLU A 19 0.26 5.66 -22.42
CA GLU A 19 -0.65 6.77 -22.17
C GLU A 19 -1.44 6.37 -20.94
N ALA A 20 -1.37 7.23 -19.92
CA ALA A 20 -2.08 6.99 -18.69
C ALA A 20 -3.58 6.81 -19.03
N PRO A 21 -4.21 5.70 -18.58
CA PRO A 21 -5.60 5.43 -18.94
C PRO A 21 -6.48 6.60 -18.51
N PRO A 22 -7.49 6.98 -19.31
CA PRO A 22 -8.34 8.12 -18.97
C PRO A 22 -8.88 7.97 -17.55
N VAL A 23 -8.87 9.06 -16.77
CA VAL A 23 -9.26 9.12 -15.33
C VAL A 23 -8.17 8.62 -14.35
N SER A 24 -7.00 8.17 -14.81
CA SER A 24 -5.87 7.74 -13.96
C SER A 24 -5.53 8.74 -12.86
N ASP A 25 -5.46 10.04 -13.17
CA ASP A 25 -5.08 11.08 -12.20
C ASP A 25 -6.02 11.15 -11.01
N LYS A 26 -7.33 11.01 -11.23
CA LYS A 26 -8.33 11.06 -10.16
C LYS A 26 -8.25 9.80 -9.28
N ILE A 27 -8.01 8.64 -9.88
CA ILE A 27 -7.84 7.38 -9.16
C ILE A 27 -6.56 7.42 -8.33
N LEU A 28 -5.45 7.89 -8.90
CA LEU A 28 -4.17 8.04 -8.20
C LEU A 28 -4.26 9.05 -7.04
N GLN A 29 -5.00 10.15 -7.24
CA GLN A 29 -5.27 11.11 -6.17
C GLN A 29 -6.07 10.46 -5.02
N LEU A 30 -7.11 9.68 -5.33
CA LEU A 30 -7.88 8.96 -4.32
C LEU A 30 -7.03 7.95 -3.55
N VAL A 31 -6.22 7.14 -4.25
CA VAL A 31 -5.31 6.17 -3.62
C VAL A 31 -4.33 6.88 -2.68
N ARG A 32 -3.79 8.04 -3.06
CA ARG A 32 -2.93 8.84 -2.17
C ARG A 32 -3.64 9.28 -0.90
N TYR A 33 -4.89 9.72 -0.97
CA TYR A 33 -5.66 10.05 0.23
C TYR A 33 -5.88 8.82 1.11
N LEU A 34 -6.16 7.65 0.52
CA LEU A 34 -6.28 6.40 1.26
C LEU A 34 -4.97 5.99 1.94
N THR A 35 -3.82 6.15 1.27
CA THR A 35 -2.50 5.90 1.88
C THR A 35 -2.31 6.76 3.13
N TRP A 36 -2.61 8.06 3.05
CA TRP A 36 -2.53 8.95 4.21
C TRP A 36 -3.47 8.53 5.33
N PHE A 37 -4.69 8.09 5.00
CA PHE A 37 -5.65 7.59 5.96
C PHE A 37 -5.14 6.33 6.69
N VAL A 38 -4.57 5.37 5.96
CA VAL A 38 -4.00 4.13 6.53
C VAL A 38 -2.84 4.45 7.47
N LEU A 39 -1.96 5.39 7.10
CA LEU A 39 -0.84 5.82 7.94
C LEU A 39 -1.32 6.47 9.23
N LEU A 40 -2.26 7.41 9.15
CA LEU A 40 -2.85 8.06 10.32
C LEU A 40 -3.56 7.06 11.22
N ALA A 41 -4.35 6.16 10.63
CA ALA A 41 -5.05 5.11 11.38
C ALA A 41 -4.06 4.18 12.12
N GLY A 42 -2.96 3.78 11.47
CA GLY A 42 -1.91 2.97 12.10
C GLY A 42 -1.24 3.68 13.27
N ILE A 43 -0.92 4.97 13.13
CA ILE A 43 -0.33 5.78 14.21
C ILE A 43 -1.30 5.86 15.39
N CYS A 44 -2.57 6.19 15.13
CA CYS A 44 -3.60 6.25 16.18
C CYS A 44 -3.78 4.90 16.89
N ALA A 45 -3.77 3.79 16.14
CA ALA A 45 -3.91 2.46 16.70
C ALA A 45 -2.76 2.10 17.66
N ILE A 46 -1.51 2.38 17.27
CA ILE A 46 -0.34 2.12 18.13
C ILE A 46 -0.35 3.02 19.37
N ILE A 47 -0.66 4.31 19.22
CA ILE A 47 -0.73 5.24 20.35
C ILE A 47 -1.79 4.79 21.36
N TYR A 48 -2.99 4.45 20.88
CA TYR A 48 -4.09 4.00 21.73
C TYR A 48 -3.75 2.67 22.42
N ALA A 49 -3.30 1.67 21.65
CA ALA A 49 -2.97 0.35 22.18
C ALA A 49 -1.82 0.42 23.20
N GLY A 50 -0.78 1.21 22.91
CA GLY A 50 0.35 1.43 23.81
C GLY A 50 -0.04 2.18 25.10
N GLY A 51 -0.85 3.24 24.98
CA GLY A 51 -1.36 3.97 26.13
C GLY A 51 -2.25 3.11 27.02
N ARG A 52 -3.13 2.30 26.43
CA ARG A 52 -3.99 1.36 27.16
C ARG A 52 -3.19 0.24 27.82
N PHE A 53 -2.16 -0.27 27.14
CA PHE A 53 -1.24 -1.26 27.70
C PHE A 53 -0.49 -0.74 28.93
N ALA A 54 0.02 0.48 28.87
CA ALA A 54 0.65 1.13 30.02
C ALA A 54 -0.33 1.32 31.20
N TRP A 55 -1.59 1.67 30.91
CA TRP A 55 -2.61 1.84 31.94
C TRP A 55 -3.03 0.51 32.60
N GLU A 56 -3.16 -0.57 31.84
CA GLU A 56 -3.46 -1.91 32.40
C GLU A 56 -2.40 -2.38 33.36
N LYS A 57 -1.12 -2.15 33.02
CA LYS A 57 0.03 -2.48 33.86
C LYS A 57 -0.09 -1.87 35.27
N TRP A 58 -0.55 -0.62 35.38
CA TRP A 58 -0.60 0.09 36.66
C TRP A 58 -1.92 -0.05 37.42
N THR A 59 -3.02 -0.35 36.72
CA THR A 59 -4.34 -0.48 37.35
C THR A 59 -4.74 -1.92 37.65
N GLY A 60 -3.93 -2.91 37.25
CA GLY A 60 -4.24 -4.33 37.44
C GLY A 60 -5.43 -4.79 36.58
N GLY A 61 -5.67 -4.10 35.45
CA GLY A 61 -6.78 -4.40 34.53
C GLY A 61 -6.56 -5.65 33.68
N GLY A 62 -7.64 -6.18 33.10
CA GLY A 62 -7.61 -7.39 32.25
C GLY A 62 -6.68 -7.26 31.04
N LEU A 63 -6.11 -8.39 30.61
CA LEU A 63 -5.09 -8.52 29.55
C LEU A 63 -5.66 -8.29 28.13
N GLU A 64 -6.35 -7.17 27.91
CA GLU A 64 -6.98 -6.89 26.62
C GLU A 64 -6.06 -6.14 25.66
N SER A 65 -5.19 -5.29 26.19
CA SER A 65 -4.27 -4.47 25.39
C SER A 65 -3.17 -5.24 24.62
N PRO A 66 -2.65 -6.42 25.04
CA PRO A 66 -1.60 -7.11 24.28
C PRO A 66 -2.05 -7.54 22.88
N LYS A 67 -3.29 -8.05 22.75
CA LYS A 67 -3.86 -8.41 21.44
C LYS A 67 -4.07 -7.18 20.54
N MET A 68 -4.35 -6.02 21.14
CA MET A 68 -4.52 -4.77 20.38
C MET A 68 -3.20 -4.27 19.81
N VAL A 69 -2.11 -4.30 20.60
CA VAL A 69 -0.77 -3.94 20.14
C VAL A 69 -0.32 -4.89 19.03
N ALA A 70 -0.50 -6.20 19.22
CA ALA A 70 -0.17 -7.20 18.21
C ALA A 70 -0.95 -6.97 16.90
N GLY A 71 -2.25 -6.68 16.99
CA GLY A 71 -3.08 -6.34 15.83
C GLY A 71 -2.60 -5.09 15.09
N ALA A 72 -2.21 -4.04 15.82
CA ALA A 72 -1.65 -2.83 15.22
C ALA A 72 -0.33 -3.08 14.47
N MET A 73 0.54 -3.93 15.03
CA MET A 73 1.80 -4.32 14.37
C MET A 73 1.57 -5.09 13.08
N ILE A 74 0.62 -6.04 13.07
CA ILE A 74 0.25 -6.79 11.87
C ILE A 74 -0.32 -5.84 10.80
N GLY A 75 -1.21 -4.93 11.20
CA GLY A 75 -1.76 -3.91 10.29
C GLY A 75 -0.67 -3.03 9.67
N GLY A 76 0.32 -2.60 10.47
CA GLY A 76 1.46 -1.83 9.98
C GLY A 76 2.35 -2.58 8.99
N ALA A 77 2.56 -3.88 9.21
CA ALA A 77 3.30 -4.73 8.27
C ALA A 77 2.58 -4.85 6.92
N VAL A 78 1.26 -5.03 6.93
CA VAL A 78 0.43 -5.07 5.70
C VAL A 78 0.45 -3.73 4.96
N ALA A 79 0.36 -2.61 5.68
CA ALA A 79 0.43 -1.28 5.06
C ALA A 79 1.79 -1.03 4.40
N THR A 80 2.88 -1.48 5.03
CA THR A 80 4.25 -1.33 4.49
C THR A 80 4.46 -2.18 3.24
N SER A 81 3.99 -3.44 3.24
CA SER A 81 4.15 -4.33 2.10
C SER A 81 3.33 -3.88 0.89
N ALA A 82 2.16 -3.25 1.10
CA ALA A 82 1.42 -2.62 0.00
C ALA A 82 2.26 -1.55 -0.72
N GLY A 83 3.00 -0.74 0.03
CA GLY A 83 3.90 0.27 -0.54
C GLY A 83 5.07 -0.33 -1.33
N THR A 84 5.68 -1.42 -0.84
CA THR A 84 6.76 -2.08 -1.58
C THR A 84 6.26 -2.72 -2.89
N ILE A 85 5.09 -3.34 -2.87
CA ILE A 85 4.46 -3.92 -4.07
C ILE A 85 4.17 -2.83 -5.11
N MET A 86 3.59 -1.70 -4.69
CA MET A 86 3.31 -0.59 -5.61
C MET A 86 4.58 -0.06 -6.28
N ASN A 87 5.67 0.07 -5.53
CA ASN A 87 6.95 0.49 -6.10
C ASN A 87 7.54 -0.56 -7.06
N ALA A 88 7.42 -1.85 -6.73
CA ALA A 88 7.91 -2.93 -7.60
C ALA A 88 7.13 -3.08 -8.92
N VAL A 89 5.86 -2.65 -8.94
CA VAL A 89 5.00 -2.72 -10.13
C VAL A 89 5.13 -1.47 -11.01
N ILE A 90 5.41 -0.30 -10.41
CA ILE A 90 5.50 0.98 -11.12
C ILE A 90 6.93 1.34 -11.54
N GLY A 91 7.95 0.81 -10.85
CA GLY A 91 9.37 1.05 -11.13
C GLY A 91 9.99 0.03 -12.07
#